data_AF-A0A1J8Q116-F1
#
_entry.id   AF-A0A1J8Q116-F1
#
_cell.length_a   1.000
_cell.length_b   1.000
_cell.length_c   1.000
_cell.angle_alpha   90.00
_cell.angle_beta   90.00
_cell.angle_gamma   90.00
#
_symmetry.space_group_name_H-M   'P 1'
#
loop_
_entity.id
_entity.type
_entity.pdbx_description
1 polymer ?
#
loop_
_entity_poly.entity_id
_entity_poly.type
_entity_poly.pdbx_seq_one_letter_code
_entity_poly.pdbx_strand_id
1 'polypeptide(L)' 'DVSSVTNVLKVVGNSGDKVKATGFSKSGTKHADGKTYDVYGNTKAPTAKLWIEQGLTVI' A
#
# COMPACT_ATOMS: atom_id res chain seq x y z
N ASP A 1 -4.02 27.20 4.85
CA ASP A 1 -3.16 26.03 4.59
C ASP A 1 -4.00 24.78 4.85
N VAL A 2 -4.15 23.92 3.84
CA VAL A 2 -4.68 22.57 4.02
C VAL A 2 -3.90 21.66 3.07
N SER A 3 -2.64 21.38 3.40
CA SER A 3 -1.97 20.27 2.73
C SER A 3 -2.60 18.98 3.24
N SER A 4 -3.56 18.45 2.48
CA SER A 4 -4.05 17.08 2.61
C SER A 4 -2.88 16.14 2.28
N VAL A 5 -1.95 15.97 3.22
CA VAL A 5 -0.91 14.95 3.10
C VAL A 5 -1.59 13.60 3.17
N THR A 6 -1.82 13.01 2.01
CA THR A 6 -2.22 11.61 1.90
C THR A 6 -1.05 10.78 2.43
N ASN A 7 -1.16 10.25 3.66
CA ASN A 7 -0.19 9.35 4.28
C ASN A 7 -0.24 7.95 3.63
N VAL A 8 -0.21 7.92 2.29
CA VAL A 8 -0.34 6.75 1.43
C VAL A 8 0.95 6.59 0.64
N LEU A 9 1.68 5.51 0.88
CA LEU A 9 2.79 5.10 0.02
C LEU A 9 2.27 4.07 -0.99
N LYS A 10 2.43 4.34 -2.29
CA LYS A 10 2.14 3.39 -3.36
C LYS A 10 3.43 2.71 -3.81
N VAL A 11 3.43 1.39 -3.86
CA VAL A 11 4.53 0.56 -4.35
C VAL A 11 4.08 -0.12 -5.64
N VAL A 12 4.83 0.16 -6.70
CA VAL A 12 4.62 -0.32 -8.08
C VAL A 12 5.91 -1.01 -8.48
N GLY A 13 5.81 -2.12 -9.20
CA GLY A 13 6.97 -2.93 -9.56
C GLY A 13 6.65 -3.91 -10.67
N ASN A 14 7.59 -4.77 -10.99
CA ASN A 14 7.41 -5.80 -12.01
C ASN A 14 7.04 -7.15 -11.37
N SER A 15 6.50 -8.05 -12.19
CA SER A 15 6.22 -9.42 -11.78
C SER A 15 7.48 -10.10 -11.24
N GLY A 16 7.38 -10.69 -10.05
CA GLY A 16 8.50 -11.33 -9.35
C GLY A 16 9.20 -10.45 -8.31
N ASP A 17 8.96 -9.13 -8.31
CA ASP A 17 9.47 -8.25 -7.28
C ASP A 17 8.84 -8.56 -5.91
N LYS A 18 9.62 -8.33 -4.85
CA LYS A 18 9.24 -8.63 -3.47
C LYS A 18 9.22 -7.38 -2.62
N VAL A 19 8.20 -7.24 -1.80
CA VAL A 19 8.01 -6.10 -0.89
C VAL A 19 7.91 -6.60 0.54
N LYS A 20 8.73 -6.05 1.44
CA LYS A 20 8.65 -6.35 2.87
C LYS A 20 7.79 -5.31 3.58
N ALA A 21 6.62 -5.71 4.09
CA ALA A 21 5.61 -4.81 4.67
C ALA A 21 5.54 -4.90 6.22
N THR A 22 6.69 -4.81 6.90
CA THR A 22 6.76 -4.99 8.35
C THR A 22 5.93 -3.96 9.13
N GLY A 23 5.11 -4.42 10.07
CA GLY A 23 4.23 -3.56 10.88
C GLY A 23 2.96 -3.11 10.16
N PHE A 24 2.76 -3.56 8.92
CA PHE A 24 1.55 -3.34 8.15
C PHE A 24 0.84 -4.68 7.91
N SER A 25 -0.50 -4.65 7.96
CA SER A 25 -1.34 -5.83 7.74
C SER A 25 -2.35 -5.55 6.65
N LYS A 26 -2.56 -6.52 5.76
CA LYS A 26 -3.52 -6.37 4.65
C LYS A 26 -4.91 -6.10 5.22
N SER A 27 -5.53 -5.02 4.78
CA SER A 27 -6.82 -4.54 5.26
C SER A 27 -7.86 -4.43 4.15
N GLY A 28 -7.46 -4.62 2.88
CA GLY A 28 -8.39 -4.59 1.75
C GLY A 28 -7.69 -4.43 0.40
N THR A 29 -8.45 -3.95 -0.58
CA THR A 29 -7.96 -3.64 -1.93
C THR A 29 -8.45 -2.28 -2.39
N LYS A 30 -7.77 -1.68 -3.37
CA LYS A 30 -8.15 -0.39 -3.95
C LYS A 30 -7.79 -0.33 -5.43
N HIS A 31 -8.73 0.14 -6.24
CA HIS A 31 -8.45 0.52 -7.63
C HIS A 31 -8.13 2.02 -7.70
N ALA A 32 -7.00 2.36 -8.32
CA ALA A 32 -6.55 3.72 -8.56
C ALA A 32 -5.57 3.74 -9.73
N ASP A 33 -5.57 4.82 -10.52
CA ASP A 33 -4.58 5.04 -11.60
C ASP A 33 -4.48 3.86 -12.60
N GLY A 34 -5.61 3.21 -12.89
CA GLY A 34 -5.69 2.04 -13.78
C GLY A 34 -5.06 0.76 -13.23
N LYS A 35 -4.68 0.73 -11.95
CA LYS A 35 -4.08 -0.41 -11.25
C LYS A 35 -4.93 -0.86 -10.08
N THR A 36 -4.70 -2.10 -9.64
CA THR A 36 -5.27 -2.65 -8.41
C THR A 36 -4.17 -2.80 -7.38
N TYR A 37 -4.43 -2.34 -6.16
CA TYR A 37 -3.50 -2.43 -5.05
C TYR A 37 -4.10 -3.25 -3.92
N ASP A 38 -3.27 -4.07 -3.28
CA ASP A 38 -3.52 -4.54 -1.93
C ASP A 38 -3.22 -3.41 -0.94
N VAL A 39 -4.19 -3.11 -0.09
CA VAL A 39 -4.08 -2.04 0.91
C VAL A 39 -3.68 -2.67 2.24
N TYR A 40 -2.64 -2.12 2.84
CA TYR A 40 -2.16 -2.48 4.16
C TYR A 40 -2.29 -1.29 5.11
N GLY A 41 -2.79 -1.57 6.31
CA GLY A 41 -2.91 -0.61 7.41
C GLY A 41 -1.91 -0.88 8.53
N ASN A 42 -1.63 0.14 9.34
CA ASN A 42 -0.80 0.04 10.54
C ASN A 42 -1.66 0.34 11.78
N THR A 43 -1.64 -0.55 12.77
CA THR A 43 -2.46 -0.42 14.00
C THR A 43 -1.99 0.72 14.91
N LYS A 44 -0.69 1.06 14.86
CA LYS A 44 -0.08 2.17 15.63
C LYS A 44 -0.17 3.51 14.88
N ALA A 45 -0.48 3.49 13.59
CA ALA A 45 -0.63 4.69 12.75
C ALA A 45 -1.84 4.54 11.80
N PRO A 46 -3.08 4.75 12.30
CA PRO A 46 -4.30 4.46 11.54
C PRO A 46 -4.46 5.25 10.24
N THR A 47 -3.84 6.43 10.14
CA THR A 47 -3.85 7.27 8.93
C THR A 47 -2.82 6.82 7.90
N ALA A 48 -1.81 6.04 8.29
CA ALA A 48 -0.82 5.49 7.36
C ALA A 48 -1.44 4.34 6.56
N LYS A 49 -1.18 4.34 5.24
CA LYS A 49 -1.59 3.30 4.32
C LYS A 49 -0.43 2.95 3.41
N LEU A 50 -0.25 1.66 3.18
CA LEU A 50 0.68 1.13 2.20
C LEU A 50 -0.13 0.42 1.12
N TRP A 51 -0.01 0.86 -0.13
CA TRP A 51 -0.70 0.27 -1.28
C TRP A 51 0.34 -0.44 -2.12
N ILE A 52 0.22 -1.75 -2.25
CA ILE A 52 1.16 -2.58 -3.02
C ILE A 52 0.41 -3.09 -4.25
N GLU A 53 0.93 -2.80 -5.44
CA GLU A 53 0.32 -3.26 -6.70
C GLU A 53 0.12 -4.78 -6.69
N GLN A 54 -1.06 -5.24 -7.11
CA GLN A 54 -1.34 -6.65 -7.22
C GLN A 54 -0.44 -7.28 -8.30
N GLY A 55 0.23 -8.37 -7.95
CA GLY A 55 1.26 -9.01 -8.78
C GLY A 55 2.65 -8.97 -8.14
N LEU A 56 2.87 -8.10 -7.15
CA LEU A 56 4.05 -8.13 -6.30
C LEU A 56 3.88 -9.16 -5.17
N THR A 57 4.97 -9.82 -4.78
CA THR A 57 4.95 -10.74 -3.64
C THR A 57 5.26 -9.99 -2.35
N VAL A 58 4.43 -10.13 -1.33
CA VAL A 58 4.68 -9.54 -0.01
C VAL A 58 5.32 -10.59 0.91
N ILE A 59 6.44 -10.22 1.54
CA ILE A 59 7.26 -11.09 2.42
C ILE A 59 7.45 -10.52 3.83
#